data_AF-A0A817JCC3-F1
#
_entry.id   AF-A0A817JCC3-F1
#
_cell.length_a   1.000
_cell.length_b   1.000
_cell.length_c   1.000
_cell.angle_alpha   90.00
_cell.angle_beta   90.00
_cell.angle_gamma   90.00
#
_symmetry.space_group_name_H-M   'P 1'
#
loop_
_entity.id
_entity.type
_entity.pdbx_description
1 polymer ?
#
loop_
_entity_poly.entity_id
_entity_poly.type
_entity_poly.pdbx_seq_one_letter_code
_entity_poly.pdbx_strand_id
1 'polypeptide(L)'
;MHNEDVSSNTSQSCRPCPVGSYNGNIGQTSCLSCAPGYYCNTAGATSPKPCPTGTYNPNAGSISSEACVKCPVGWYKPSTGQSSCSSCTPGHYCDVVGDTSENSCPAGTYNSNGRSASSRACINCPLGSYNENIGQSSCNTCAPGHYCDTVGGISQSLYPTGTYNPNGDSISSQDCVKCPVGMYTQDDERSSCINCILGYYCDTIGAADAKPCPAGTFSPNIGSNSSQACIECPVGSYSENAGQSSCTTCMPGYFCDTVGATDPKPCSKGTYNPNMGSITSEACIKCPIGSYNENSGQSECKTCTLGHYCDEVAATSPKPSRIGAYNPYIGSGSSETCIVCPIGA
;
A
#
# COMPACT_ATOMS: atom_id res chain seq x y z
N MET A 1 -94.74 44.98 7.43
CA MET A 1 -95.00 45.24 8.86
C MET A 1 -94.38 44.09 9.64
N HIS A 2 -93.65 44.44 10.70
CA HIS A 2 -92.93 43.55 11.63
C HIS A 2 -93.75 42.32 12.07
N ASN A 3 -93.15 41.16 12.34
CA ASN A 3 -92.53 40.88 13.65
C ASN A 3 -91.80 39.52 13.68
N GLU A 4 -90.94 39.39 14.68
CA GLU A 4 -89.91 38.38 14.95
C GLU A 4 -90.41 36.94 15.15
N ASP A 5 -89.55 35.97 14.85
CA ASP A 5 -89.46 34.72 15.61
C ASP A 5 -88.01 34.19 15.65
N VAL A 6 -87.57 33.84 16.86
CA VAL A 6 -86.24 33.33 17.23
C VAL A 6 -86.20 31.81 17.02
N SER A 7 -84.98 31.30 16.76
CA SER A 7 -84.53 29.89 16.77
C SER A 7 -84.61 29.09 15.47
N SER A 8 -83.45 28.86 14.86
CA SER A 8 -82.86 27.51 14.90
C SER A 8 -81.37 27.58 14.63
N ASN A 9 -80.61 27.46 15.72
CA ASN A 9 -79.19 27.15 15.66
C ASN A 9 -79.11 25.69 15.15
N THR A 10 -79.03 25.49 13.84
CA THR A 10 -78.66 24.17 13.28
C THR A 10 -77.22 23.93 13.65
N SER A 11 -77.00 23.38 14.85
CA SER A 11 -75.76 22.71 15.21
C SER A 11 -75.49 21.69 14.10
N GLN A 12 -74.58 22.01 13.18
CA GLN A 12 -74.02 21.03 12.27
C GLN A 12 -73.35 19.97 13.15
N SER A 13 -74.09 18.91 13.44
CA SER A 13 -73.61 17.84 14.30
C SER A 13 -72.42 17.17 13.62
N CYS A 14 -71.23 17.40 14.18
CA CYS A 14 -70.02 16.70 13.75
C CYS A 14 -70.19 15.22 14.07
N ARG A 15 -70.44 14.41 13.04
CA ARG A 15 -70.54 12.96 13.21
C ARG A 15 -69.12 12.36 13.25
N PRO A 16 -68.76 11.58 14.29
CA PRO A 16 -67.45 10.95 14.34
C PRO A 16 -67.26 10.00 13.15
N CYS A 17 -66.05 9.93 12.61
CA CYS A 17 -65.75 8.98 11.55
C CYS A 17 -66.00 7.54 12.01
N PRO A 18 -66.63 6.68 11.19
CA PRO A 18 -66.74 5.27 11.52
C PRO A 18 -65.36 4.61 11.56
N VAL A 19 -65.27 3.45 12.22
CA VAL A 19 -64.07 2.59 12.16
C VAL A 19 -63.69 2.32 10.71
N GLY A 20 -62.40 2.14 10.45
CA GLY A 20 -61.84 2.05 9.09
C GLY A 20 -61.56 3.41 8.44
N SER A 21 -62.00 4.52 9.05
CA SER A 21 -61.74 5.87 8.55
C SER A 21 -61.34 6.84 9.67
N TYR A 22 -60.70 7.95 9.30
CA TYR A 22 -60.23 8.99 10.20
C TYR A 22 -60.47 10.40 9.64
N ASN A 23 -60.38 11.41 10.50
CA ASN A 23 -60.38 12.82 10.12
C ASN A 23 -59.26 13.54 10.88
N GLY A 24 -58.21 13.94 10.16
CA GLY A 24 -57.02 14.56 10.73
C GLY A 24 -56.99 16.08 10.69
N ASN A 25 -57.97 16.73 10.07
CA ASN A 25 -57.96 18.17 9.80
C ASN A 25 -59.26 18.85 10.25
N ILE A 26 -59.13 20.02 10.88
CA ILE A 26 -60.28 20.85 11.24
C ILE A 26 -61.01 21.28 9.95
N GLY A 27 -62.33 21.07 9.88
CA GLY A 27 -63.16 21.46 8.75
C GLY A 27 -63.29 20.43 7.62
N GLN A 28 -62.73 19.23 7.76
CA GLN A 28 -62.95 18.15 6.79
C GLN A 28 -64.43 17.71 6.78
N THR A 29 -65.06 17.77 5.61
CA THR A 29 -66.48 17.43 5.40
C THR A 29 -66.73 15.93 5.18
N SER A 30 -65.66 15.13 5.03
CA SER A 30 -65.73 13.68 4.81
C SER A 30 -64.56 12.96 5.50
N CYS A 31 -64.78 11.69 5.85
CA CYS A 31 -63.80 10.84 6.50
C CYS A 31 -62.90 10.15 5.46
N LEU A 32 -61.59 10.13 5.72
CA LEU A 32 -60.61 9.43 4.90
C LEU A 32 -60.47 7.99 5.37
N SER A 33 -60.55 7.02 4.46
CA SER A 33 -60.26 5.63 4.81
C SER A 33 -58.81 5.47 5.25
N CYS A 34 -58.59 4.64 6.26
CA CYS A 34 -57.26 4.17 6.63
C CYS A 34 -56.58 3.55 5.39
N ALA A 35 -55.43 4.08 4.97
CA ALA A 35 -54.71 3.57 3.81
C ALA A 35 -54.13 2.16 4.06
N PRO A 36 -53.78 1.39 3.00
CA PRO A 36 -52.98 0.18 3.16
C PRO A 36 -51.75 0.43 4.03
N GLY A 37 -51.47 -0.51 4.92
CA GLY A 37 -50.46 -0.41 5.97
C GLY A 37 -50.97 0.15 7.30
N TYR A 38 -52.24 0.56 7.37
CA TYR A 38 -52.82 1.16 8.57
C TYR A 38 -54.20 0.57 8.91
N TYR A 39 -54.65 0.81 10.14
CA TYR A 39 -55.98 0.46 10.61
C TYR A 39 -56.56 1.54 11.55
N CYS A 40 -57.88 1.63 11.58
CA CYS A 40 -58.64 2.64 12.31
C CYS A 40 -59.66 1.91 13.21
N ASN A 41 -59.27 1.57 14.44
CA ASN A 41 -60.09 0.74 15.33
C ASN A 41 -61.02 1.50 16.29
N THR A 42 -61.03 2.82 16.22
CA THR A 42 -61.85 3.67 17.09
C THR A 42 -62.72 4.59 16.23
N ALA A 43 -64.02 4.66 16.54
CA ALA A 43 -64.88 5.67 15.95
C ALA A 43 -64.41 7.07 16.36
N GLY A 44 -64.33 8.00 15.42
CA GLY A 44 -63.77 9.34 15.62
C GLY A 44 -62.25 9.39 15.62
N ALA A 45 -61.56 8.39 15.05
CA ALA A 45 -60.10 8.42 14.91
C ALA A 45 -59.64 9.70 14.19
N THR A 46 -58.61 10.34 14.75
CA THR A 46 -57.99 11.55 14.17
C THR A 46 -56.73 11.24 13.36
N SER A 47 -56.20 10.02 13.49
CA SER A 47 -55.02 9.56 12.76
C SER A 47 -55.06 8.03 12.59
N PRO A 48 -54.62 7.50 11.44
CA PRO A 48 -54.55 6.06 11.20
C PRO A 48 -53.44 5.40 12.04
N LYS A 49 -53.69 4.21 12.59
CA LYS A 49 -52.66 3.46 13.34
C LYS A 49 -51.85 2.59 12.38
N PRO A 50 -50.50 2.72 12.34
CA PRO A 50 -49.68 1.92 11.44
C PRO A 50 -49.61 0.48 11.90
N CYS A 51 -49.53 -0.45 10.94
CA CYS A 51 -49.13 -1.83 11.24
C CYS A 51 -47.69 -1.85 11.78
N PRO A 52 -47.40 -2.65 12.82
CA PRO A 52 -46.07 -2.76 13.40
C PRO A 52 -45.07 -3.37 12.40
N THR A 53 -43.76 -3.24 12.67
CA THR A 53 -42.70 -3.89 11.89
C THR A 53 -42.92 -5.40 11.84
N GLY A 54 -42.41 -6.05 10.79
CA GLY A 54 -42.65 -7.47 10.52
C GLY A 54 -44.08 -7.79 10.05
N THR A 55 -44.97 -6.80 9.96
CA THR A 55 -46.34 -6.96 9.46
C THR A 55 -46.66 -5.97 8.35
N TYR A 56 -47.66 -6.30 7.55
CA TYR A 56 -48.18 -5.44 6.49
C TYR A 56 -49.70 -5.56 6.41
N ASN A 57 -50.34 -4.54 5.85
CA ASN A 57 -51.77 -4.60 5.54
C ASN A 57 -52.02 -4.14 4.10
N PRO A 58 -52.41 -5.04 3.18
CA PRO A 58 -52.63 -4.66 1.79
C PRO A 58 -53.96 -3.91 1.58
N ASN A 59 -54.84 -3.89 2.57
CA ASN A 59 -56.23 -3.42 2.43
C ASN A 59 -56.44 -2.03 3.02
N ALA A 60 -57.13 -1.16 2.27
CA ALA A 60 -57.66 0.09 2.79
C ALA A 60 -58.89 -0.15 3.68
N GLY A 61 -59.20 0.80 4.57
CA GLY A 61 -60.41 0.77 5.39
C GLY A 61 -60.38 -0.22 6.56
N SER A 62 -59.21 -0.75 6.89
CA SER A 62 -59.08 -1.80 7.91
C SER A 62 -59.45 -1.29 9.31
N ILE A 63 -60.23 -2.09 10.04
CA ILE A 63 -60.84 -1.67 11.31
C ILE A 63 -60.11 -2.18 12.55
N SER A 64 -59.08 -3.02 12.41
CA SER A 64 -58.42 -3.64 13.56
C SER A 64 -56.98 -4.05 13.26
N SER A 65 -56.21 -4.28 14.32
CA SER A 65 -54.81 -4.73 14.25
C SER A 65 -54.65 -6.11 13.65
N GLU A 66 -55.69 -6.93 13.65
CA GLU A 66 -55.71 -8.28 13.05
C GLU A 66 -55.58 -8.22 11.52
N ALA A 67 -55.84 -7.07 10.90
CA ALA A 67 -55.57 -6.85 9.49
C ALA A 67 -54.06 -6.71 9.16
N CYS A 68 -53.20 -6.54 10.17
CA CYS A 68 -51.75 -6.52 10.02
C CYS A 68 -51.21 -7.96 9.98
N VAL A 69 -50.96 -8.45 8.77
CA VAL A 69 -50.49 -9.81 8.50
C VAL A 69 -48.97 -9.87 8.62
N LYS A 70 -48.43 -10.89 9.29
CA LYS A 70 -46.98 -11.10 9.40
C LYS A 70 -46.37 -11.42 8.03
N CYS A 71 -45.16 -10.92 7.78
CA CYS A 71 -44.40 -11.30 6.60
C CYS A 71 -44.07 -12.80 6.63
N PRO A 72 -44.29 -13.55 5.54
CA PRO A 72 -43.90 -14.95 5.47
C PRO A 72 -42.37 -15.09 5.41
N VAL A 73 -41.85 -16.28 5.70
CA VAL A 73 -40.42 -16.59 5.53
C VAL A 73 -39.94 -16.28 4.10
N GLY A 74 -38.68 -15.85 3.99
CA GLY A 74 -38.11 -15.25 2.79
C GLY A 74 -38.44 -13.77 2.62
N TRP A 75 -39.20 -13.17 3.53
CA TRP A 75 -39.59 -11.76 3.51
C TRP A 75 -39.44 -11.12 4.88
N TYR A 76 -39.20 -9.82 4.89
CA TYR A 76 -39.07 -9.02 6.10
C TYR A 76 -39.76 -7.66 5.96
N LYS A 77 -39.90 -6.97 7.09
CA LYS A 77 -40.32 -5.57 7.11
C LYS A 77 -39.71 -4.71 8.22
N PRO A 78 -38.86 -3.73 7.90
CA PRO A 78 -38.13 -2.94 8.89
C PRO A 78 -38.89 -1.74 9.42
N SER A 79 -39.97 -1.31 8.75
CA SER A 79 -40.69 -0.08 9.08
C SER A 79 -42.17 -0.34 9.30
N THR A 80 -42.80 0.48 10.15
CA THR A 80 -44.24 0.45 10.42
C THR A 80 -45.04 1.08 9.28
N GLY A 81 -46.35 0.81 9.21
CA GLY A 81 -47.28 1.53 8.33
C GLY A 81 -47.26 1.08 6.88
N GLN A 82 -46.95 -0.19 6.61
CA GLN A 82 -46.56 -0.63 5.27
C GLN A 82 -47.56 -1.61 4.65
N SER A 83 -47.71 -1.53 3.33
CA SER A 83 -48.73 -2.26 2.57
C SER A 83 -48.25 -3.57 1.93
N SER A 84 -46.95 -3.87 2.02
CA SER A 84 -46.33 -5.09 1.49
C SER A 84 -45.03 -5.42 2.22
N CYS A 85 -44.57 -6.66 2.16
CA CYS A 85 -43.26 -7.08 2.64
C CYS A 85 -42.16 -6.89 1.59
N SER A 86 -40.90 -6.85 2.01
CA SER A 86 -39.73 -6.88 1.14
C SER A 86 -39.11 -8.28 1.15
N SER A 87 -38.68 -8.80 0.00
CA SER A 87 -38.00 -10.09 -0.04
C SER A 87 -36.58 -9.96 0.49
N CYS A 88 -36.10 -10.98 1.21
CA CYS A 88 -34.67 -11.12 1.47
C CYS A 88 -33.88 -11.11 0.16
N THR A 89 -32.78 -10.38 0.11
CA THR A 89 -31.90 -10.19 -1.04
C THR A 89 -30.86 -11.32 -1.13
N PRO A 90 -30.22 -11.52 -2.29
CA PRO A 90 -29.04 -12.39 -2.37
C PRO A 90 -28.02 -12.06 -1.28
N GLY A 91 -27.37 -13.09 -0.76
CA GLY A 91 -26.49 -13.04 0.41
C GLY A 91 -27.22 -13.06 1.75
N HIS A 92 -28.55 -13.09 1.75
CA HIS A 92 -29.34 -13.04 2.97
C HIS A 92 -30.45 -14.09 3.00
N TYR A 93 -31.05 -14.29 4.18
CA TYR A 93 -32.21 -15.13 4.40
C TYR A 93 -33.10 -14.59 5.52
N CYS A 94 -34.38 -14.94 5.47
CA CYS A 94 -35.42 -14.55 6.41
C CYS A 94 -36.12 -15.85 6.84
N ASP A 95 -35.74 -16.45 7.97
CA ASP A 95 -36.20 -17.77 8.38
C ASP A 95 -37.31 -17.76 9.43
N VAL A 96 -37.76 -16.56 9.85
CA VAL A 96 -38.85 -16.40 10.83
C VAL A 96 -40.02 -15.64 10.22
N VAL A 97 -41.24 -16.12 10.50
CA VAL A 97 -42.46 -15.42 10.14
C VAL A 97 -42.55 -14.11 10.92
N GLY A 98 -42.61 -13.00 10.21
CA GLY A 98 -42.63 -11.64 10.76
C GLY A 98 -41.25 -11.04 10.99
N ASP A 99 -40.22 -11.52 10.28
CA ASP A 99 -38.88 -10.91 10.32
C ASP A 99 -38.94 -9.39 10.06
N THR A 100 -38.17 -8.65 10.85
CA THR A 100 -38.05 -7.19 10.73
C THR A 100 -36.79 -6.76 9.97
N SER A 101 -35.85 -7.67 9.78
CA SER A 101 -34.60 -7.46 9.06
C SER A 101 -34.18 -8.74 8.35
N GLU A 102 -33.24 -8.61 7.43
CA GLU A 102 -32.60 -9.74 6.76
C GLU A 102 -31.47 -10.30 7.63
N ASN A 103 -31.26 -11.62 7.59
CA ASN A 103 -30.08 -12.25 8.19
C ASN A 103 -29.02 -12.46 7.12
N SER A 104 -27.82 -11.92 7.32
CA SER A 104 -26.70 -12.08 6.40
C SER A 104 -26.10 -13.48 6.51
N CYS A 105 -25.76 -14.07 5.36
CA CYS A 105 -24.93 -15.26 5.33
C CYS A 105 -23.55 -14.97 5.97
N PRO A 106 -23.02 -15.86 6.82
CA PRO A 106 -21.72 -15.65 7.45
C PRO A 106 -20.58 -15.64 6.41
N ALA A 107 -19.43 -15.07 6.79
CA ALA A 107 -18.21 -15.14 5.99
C ALA A 107 -17.87 -16.61 5.67
N GLY A 108 -17.28 -16.85 4.51
CA GLY A 108 -17.02 -18.18 3.97
C GLY A 108 -18.24 -18.84 3.33
N THR A 109 -19.40 -18.20 3.39
CA THR A 109 -20.62 -18.67 2.71
C THR A 109 -21.18 -17.60 1.79
N TYR A 110 -22.06 -18.01 0.89
CA TYR A 110 -22.78 -17.12 0.00
C TYR A 110 -24.20 -17.63 -0.24
N ASN A 111 -25.09 -16.75 -0.68
CA ASN A 111 -26.40 -17.14 -1.17
C ASN A 111 -26.74 -16.40 -2.47
N SER A 112 -26.73 -17.10 -3.59
CA SER A 112 -27.04 -16.49 -4.89
C SER A 112 -28.53 -16.17 -5.07
N ASN A 113 -29.41 -16.68 -4.20
CA ASN A 113 -30.86 -16.59 -4.34
C ASN A 113 -31.47 -15.54 -3.39
N GLY A 114 -32.36 -14.71 -3.93
CA GLY A 114 -33.28 -13.93 -3.10
C GLY A 114 -34.41 -14.78 -2.51
N ARG A 115 -35.20 -14.19 -1.60
CA ARG A 115 -36.37 -14.79 -0.95
C ARG A 115 -36.07 -16.07 -0.17
N SER A 116 -34.84 -16.22 0.31
CA SER A 116 -34.40 -17.43 0.99
C SER A 116 -35.03 -17.53 2.39
N ALA A 117 -35.69 -18.65 2.64
CA ALA A 117 -36.50 -18.89 3.83
C ALA A 117 -35.77 -19.67 4.95
N SER A 118 -34.46 -19.87 4.81
CA SER A 118 -33.66 -20.67 5.74
C SER A 118 -32.19 -20.30 5.63
N SER A 119 -31.48 -20.35 6.77
CA SER A 119 -30.01 -20.25 6.84
C SER A 119 -29.29 -21.32 6.00
N ARG A 120 -29.94 -22.45 5.69
CA ARG A 120 -29.40 -23.50 4.80
C ARG A 120 -29.18 -23.03 3.36
N ALA A 121 -29.74 -21.88 3.00
CA ALA A 121 -29.47 -21.25 1.71
C ALA A 121 -28.06 -20.62 1.62
N CYS A 122 -27.40 -20.42 2.77
CA CYS A 122 -26.00 -20.02 2.81
C CYS A 122 -25.12 -21.24 2.51
N ILE A 123 -24.54 -21.26 1.32
CA ILE A 123 -23.69 -22.34 0.82
C ILE A 123 -22.23 -21.97 1.07
N ASN A 124 -21.42 -22.92 1.53
CA ASN A 124 -19.99 -22.72 1.69
C ASN A 124 -19.33 -22.39 0.36
N CYS A 125 -18.37 -21.47 0.37
CA CYS A 125 -17.49 -21.26 -0.77
C CYS A 125 -16.79 -22.56 -1.14
N PRO A 126 -16.85 -23.00 -2.42
CA PRO A 126 -16.12 -24.19 -2.86
C PRO A 126 -14.60 -23.97 -2.82
N LEU A 127 -13.84 -25.05 -2.93
CA LEU A 127 -12.38 -24.97 -3.14
C LEU A 127 -12.07 -24.05 -4.33
N GLY A 128 -10.96 -23.34 -4.26
CA GLY A 128 -10.59 -22.33 -5.26
C GLY A 128 -11.30 -21.00 -5.08
N SER A 129 -12.13 -20.86 -4.04
CA SER A 129 -12.82 -19.61 -3.73
C SER A 129 -12.90 -19.33 -2.24
N TYR A 130 -13.13 -18.07 -1.89
CA TYR A 130 -13.25 -17.60 -0.52
C TYR A 130 -14.21 -16.42 -0.42
N ASN A 131 -14.63 -16.12 0.80
CA ASN A 131 -15.38 -14.90 1.08
C ASN A 131 -15.08 -14.37 2.50
N GLU A 132 -14.44 -13.21 2.58
CA GLU A 132 -14.07 -12.57 3.84
C GLU A 132 -15.24 -11.86 4.54
N ASN A 133 -16.29 -11.49 3.79
CA ASN A 133 -17.36 -10.62 4.25
C ASN A 133 -18.67 -11.39 4.48
N ILE A 134 -19.49 -10.91 5.42
CA ILE A 134 -20.86 -11.40 5.58
C ILE A 134 -21.76 -10.89 4.43
N GLY A 135 -22.89 -11.56 4.21
CA GLY A 135 -23.95 -11.07 3.33
C GLY A 135 -23.65 -11.15 1.84
N GLN A 136 -22.69 -11.97 1.42
CA GLN A 136 -22.33 -12.06 0.00
C GLN A 136 -23.23 -12.98 -0.81
N SER A 137 -23.46 -12.59 -2.05
CA SER A 137 -24.24 -13.35 -3.03
C SER A 137 -23.40 -14.31 -3.89
N SER A 138 -22.06 -14.23 -3.78
CA SER A 138 -21.11 -15.10 -4.48
C SER A 138 -19.78 -15.15 -3.72
N CYS A 139 -18.91 -16.10 -4.06
CA CYS A 139 -17.55 -16.18 -3.53
C CYS A 139 -16.56 -15.55 -4.51
N ASN A 140 -15.48 -14.98 -3.97
CA ASN A 140 -14.35 -14.53 -4.76
C ASN A 140 -13.49 -15.73 -5.11
N THR A 141 -13.07 -15.81 -6.37
CA THR A 141 -12.07 -16.78 -6.81
C THR A 141 -10.71 -16.43 -6.22
N CYS A 142 -9.87 -17.42 -5.90
CA CYS A 142 -8.50 -17.10 -5.49
C CYS A 142 -7.79 -16.43 -6.66
N ALA A 143 -7.06 -15.36 -6.39
CA ALA A 143 -6.28 -14.65 -7.39
C ALA A 143 -5.10 -15.50 -7.87
N PRO A 144 -4.52 -15.20 -9.04
CA PRO A 144 -3.20 -15.69 -9.41
C PRO A 144 -2.19 -15.53 -8.26
N GLY A 145 -1.28 -16.50 -8.17
CA GLY A 145 -0.31 -16.64 -7.08
C GLY A 145 -0.87 -17.00 -5.71
N HIS A 146 -2.17 -17.26 -5.61
CA HIS A 146 -2.82 -17.74 -4.40
C HIS A 146 -3.52 -19.08 -4.65
N TYR A 147 -3.91 -19.72 -3.55
CA TYR A 147 -4.75 -20.92 -3.54
C TYR A 147 -5.74 -20.86 -2.38
N CYS A 148 -6.87 -21.55 -2.51
CA CYS A 148 -7.87 -21.73 -1.46
C CYS A 148 -8.23 -23.20 -1.37
N ASP A 149 -7.64 -23.88 -0.39
CA ASP A 149 -7.76 -25.32 -0.16
C ASP A 149 -8.81 -25.68 0.90
N THR A 150 -9.55 -24.68 1.38
CA THR A 150 -10.53 -24.82 2.46
C THR A 150 -11.93 -24.54 1.96
N VAL A 151 -12.82 -25.52 2.03
CA VAL A 151 -14.26 -25.32 1.80
C VAL A 151 -14.80 -24.37 2.87
N GLY A 152 -15.49 -23.32 2.44
CA GLY A 152 -15.93 -22.25 3.33
C GLY A 152 -14.82 -21.30 3.74
N GLY A 153 -13.74 -21.20 2.95
CA GLY A 153 -12.62 -20.31 3.22
C GLY A 153 -13.03 -18.84 3.30
N ILE A 154 -12.43 -18.11 4.24
CA ILE A 154 -12.63 -16.65 4.41
C ILE A 154 -11.46 -15.83 3.87
N SER A 155 -10.43 -16.50 3.37
CA SER A 155 -9.22 -15.89 2.82
C SER A 155 -8.59 -16.83 1.80
N GLN A 156 -7.72 -16.26 0.99
CA GLN A 156 -6.81 -16.99 0.11
C GLN A 156 -5.43 -17.10 0.76
N SER A 157 -4.68 -18.14 0.41
CA SER A 157 -3.32 -18.38 0.87
C SER A 157 -2.31 -18.14 -0.24
N LEU A 158 -1.20 -17.48 0.08
CA LEU A 158 -0.13 -17.19 -0.87
C LEU A 158 0.73 -18.45 -1.11
N TYR A 159 1.14 -18.74 -2.35
CA TYR A 159 2.10 -19.83 -2.61
C TYR A 159 3.46 -19.57 -1.96
N PRO A 160 4.33 -20.56 -1.73
CA PRO A 160 5.68 -20.34 -1.20
C PRO A 160 6.56 -19.42 -2.08
N THR A 161 7.52 -18.71 -1.47
CA THR A 161 8.50 -17.92 -2.23
C THR A 161 9.32 -18.81 -3.16
N GLY A 162 9.79 -18.24 -4.27
CA GLY A 162 10.44 -18.99 -5.36
C GLY A 162 9.48 -19.81 -6.22
N THR A 163 8.17 -19.70 -6.01
CA THR A 163 7.17 -20.31 -6.88
C THR A 163 6.20 -19.27 -7.43
N TYR A 164 5.50 -19.63 -8.49
CA TYR A 164 4.44 -18.84 -9.09
C TYR A 164 3.30 -19.70 -9.61
N ASN A 165 2.11 -19.12 -9.74
CA ASN A 165 1.01 -19.71 -10.52
C ASN A 165 0.22 -18.58 -11.20
N PRO A 166 0.18 -18.53 -12.54
CA PRO A 166 -0.55 -17.47 -13.25
C PRO A 166 -2.07 -17.68 -13.25
N ASN A 167 -2.55 -18.86 -12.84
CA ASN A 167 -3.96 -19.21 -12.85
C ASN A 167 -4.63 -18.80 -11.52
N GLY A 168 -5.86 -18.29 -11.61
CA GLY A 168 -6.75 -18.18 -10.47
C GLY A 168 -7.41 -19.52 -10.12
N ASP A 169 -8.27 -19.51 -9.10
CA ASP A 169 -9.10 -20.66 -8.67
C ASP A 169 -8.32 -21.88 -8.17
N SER A 170 -7.03 -21.73 -7.86
CA SER A 170 -6.23 -22.85 -7.38
C SER A 170 -6.75 -23.42 -6.06
N ILE A 171 -6.76 -24.74 -5.96
CA ILE A 171 -7.29 -25.49 -4.83
C ILE A 171 -6.20 -26.09 -3.95
N SER A 172 -4.93 -25.98 -4.34
CA SER A 172 -3.83 -26.62 -3.63
C SER A 172 -2.56 -25.78 -3.63
N SER A 173 -1.84 -25.81 -2.51
CA SER A 173 -0.47 -25.28 -2.41
C SER A 173 0.52 -25.94 -3.37
N GLN A 174 0.19 -27.12 -3.91
CA GLN A 174 1.04 -27.88 -4.84
C GLN A 174 0.84 -27.49 -6.31
N ASP A 175 -0.14 -26.66 -6.63
CA ASP A 175 -0.42 -26.25 -8.02
C ASP A 175 0.57 -25.16 -8.52
N CYS A 176 1.55 -24.78 -7.69
CA CYS A 176 2.58 -23.83 -8.05
C CYS A 176 3.72 -24.41 -8.88
N VAL A 177 4.38 -23.55 -9.64
CA VAL A 177 5.56 -23.85 -10.46
C VAL A 177 6.76 -23.12 -9.89
N LYS A 178 7.91 -23.79 -9.78
CA LYS A 178 9.16 -23.15 -9.35
C LYS A 178 9.68 -22.19 -10.42
N CYS A 179 10.20 -21.04 -9.99
CA CYS A 179 10.84 -20.11 -10.93
C CYS A 179 12.09 -20.75 -11.58
N PRO A 180 12.30 -20.56 -12.89
CA PRO A 180 13.53 -21.00 -13.53
C PRO A 180 14.73 -20.17 -13.03
N VAL A 181 15.95 -20.66 -13.30
CA VAL A 181 17.18 -19.88 -13.06
C VAL A 181 17.13 -18.55 -13.84
N GLY A 182 17.75 -17.51 -13.28
CA GLY A 182 17.63 -16.15 -13.79
C GLY A 182 16.37 -15.42 -13.37
N MET A 183 15.48 -16.07 -12.59
CA MET A 183 14.26 -15.45 -12.06
C MET A 183 14.00 -15.84 -10.61
N TYR A 184 13.20 -15.03 -9.91
CA TYR A 184 12.83 -15.22 -8.50
C TYR A 184 11.44 -14.63 -8.20
N THR A 185 10.89 -14.89 -7.01
CA THR A 185 9.68 -14.21 -6.49
C THR A 185 9.89 -13.73 -5.06
N GLN A 186 9.66 -12.44 -4.80
CA GLN A 186 9.72 -11.83 -3.46
C GLN A 186 8.35 -11.33 -2.94
N ASP A 187 7.42 -10.97 -3.83
CA ASP A 187 6.21 -10.22 -3.46
C ASP A 187 4.95 -11.07 -3.18
N ASP A 188 3.89 -10.35 -2.79
CA ASP A 188 2.57 -10.82 -2.33
C ASP A 188 1.65 -11.37 -3.44
N GLU A 189 2.02 -11.24 -4.72
CA GLU A 189 1.12 -11.65 -5.80
C GLU A 189 1.52 -12.96 -6.49
N ARG A 190 2.78 -13.42 -6.39
CA ARG A 190 3.35 -14.71 -6.90
C ARG A 190 2.69 -15.29 -8.16
N SER A 191 2.25 -14.43 -9.07
CA SER A 191 1.51 -14.80 -10.27
C SER A 191 2.44 -15.00 -11.47
N SER A 192 3.67 -14.49 -11.37
CA SER A 192 4.76 -14.64 -12.32
C SER A 192 6.12 -14.53 -11.61
N CYS A 193 7.18 -14.99 -12.26
CA CYS A 193 8.55 -14.78 -11.79
C CYS A 193 9.12 -13.46 -12.30
N ILE A 194 9.99 -12.84 -11.52
CA ILE A 194 10.70 -11.60 -11.84
C ILE A 194 12.13 -11.94 -12.20
N ASN A 195 12.69 -11.31 -13.23
CA ASN A 195 14.09 -11.51 -13.60
C ASN A 195 15.03 -10.96 -12.52
N CYS A 196 16.16 -11.63 -12.26
CA CYS A 196 17.21 -11.05 -11.42
C CYS A 196 17.68 -9.74 -12.07
N ILE A 197 17.67 -8.67 -11.30
CA ILE A 197 18.00 -7.34 -11.78
C ILE A 197 19.52 -7.16 -11.95
N LEU A 198 19.91 -6.04 -12.57
CA LEU A 198 21.30 -5.62 -12.70
C LEU A 198 22.02 -5.68 -11.34
N GLY A 199 23.23 -6.22 -11.33
CA GLY A 199 24.03 -6.44 -10.13
C GLY A 199 23.69 -7.72 -9.36
N TYR A 200 22.68 -8.48 -9.78
CA TYR A 200 22.24 -9.69 -9.10
C TYR A 200 22.16 -10.88 -10.06
N TYR A 201 22.09 -12.09 -9.51
CA TYR A 201 21.88 -13.34 -10.23
C TYR A 201 21.03 -14.32 -9.43
N CYS A 202 20.38 -15.28 -10.11
CA CYS A 202 19.60 -16.34 -9.47
C CYS A 202 20.01 -17.68 -10.10
N ASP A 203 20.83 -18.43 -9.39
CA ASP A 203 21.48 -19.66 -9.85
C ASP A 203 20.71 -20.94 -9.50
N THR A 204 19.55 -20.79 -8.86
CA THR A 204 18.79 -21.91 -8.28
C THR A 204 17.37 -21.91 -8.83
N ILE A 205 16.87 -23.08 -9.24
CA ILE A 205 15.45 -23.27 -9.57
C ILE A 205 14.62 -23.05 -8.30
N GLY A 206 13.67 -22.15 -8.38
CA GLY A 206 12.83 -21.73 -7.27
C GLY A 206 13.54 -20.77 -6.32
N ALA A 207 14.35 -19.85 -6.87
CA ALA A 207 14.97 -18.80 -6.08
C ALA A 207 13.90 -17.90 -5.43
N ALA A 208 13.93 -17.81 -4.10
CA ALA A 208 13.08 -16.90 -3.34
C ALA A 208 13.62 -15.46 -3.34
N ASP A 209 14.88 -15.27 -3.74
CA ASP A 209 15.54 -13.98 -3.77
C ASP A 209 16.68 -13.98 -4.80
N ALA A 210 17.04 -12.80 -5.28
CA ALA A 210 18.19 -12.57 -6.13
C ALA A 210 19.46 -12.44 -5.27
N LYS A 211 20.53 -13.11 -5.67
CA LYS A 211 21.84 -13.03 -5.00
C LYS A 211 22.63 -11.85 -5.57
N PRO A 212 23.15 -10.93 -4.74
CA PRO A 212 23.98 -9.85 -5.24
C PRO A 212 25.33 -10.40 -5.74
N CYS A 213 25.85 -9.80 -6.81
CA CYS A 213 27.25 -9.95 -7.17
C CYS A 213 28.13 -9.39 -6.04
N PRO A 214 29.19 -10.09 -5.61
CA PRO A 214 30.03 -9.65 -4.51
C PRO A 214 30.73 -8.31 -4.80
N ALA A 215 31.17 -7.61 -3.76
CA ALA A 215 32.02 -6.44 -3.89
C ALA A 215 33.25 -6.74 -4.77
N GLY A 216 33.71 -5.74 -5.52
CA GLY A 216 34.73 -5.90 -6.56
C GLY A 216 34.21 -6.46 -7.88
N THR A 217 32.94 -6.83 -7.95
CA THR A 217 32.30 -7.28 -9.19
C THR A 217 31.01 -6.50 -9.49
N PHE A 218 30.50 -6.65 -10.72
CA PHE A 218 29.23 -6.09 -11.16
C PHE A 218 28.53 -7.01 -12.16
N SER A 219 27.21 -6.90 -12.32
CA SER A 219 26.47 -7.56 -13.40
C SER A 219 25.65 -6.53 -14.18
N PRO A 220 25.95 -6.29 -15.47
CA PRO A 220 25.18 -5.35 -16.29
C PRO A 220 23.97 -6.01 -16.95
N ASN A 221 23.68 -7.29 -16.67
CA ASN A 221 22.65 -8.06 -17.34
C ASN A 221 21.44 -8.31 -16.43
N ILE A 222 20.25 -8.22 -17.01
CA ILE A 222 19.00 -8.68 -16.40
C ILE A 222 18.83 -10.18 -16.70
N GLY A 223 18.34 -10.95 -15.74
CA GLY A 223 18.10 -12.39 -15.88
C GLY A 223 19.36 -13.25 -15.71
N SER A 224 20.41 -12.70 -15.09
CA SER A 224 21.64 -13.45 -14.80
C SER A 224 21.32 -14.70 -13.98
N ASN A 225 21.70 -15.86 -14.50
CA ASN A 225 21.29 -17.16 -13.97
C ASN A 225 22.41 -17.91 -13.24
N SER A 226 23.50 -17.21 -12.90
CA SER A 226 24.73 -17.82 -12.40
C SER A 226 25.66 -16.75 -11.84
N SER A 227 26.45 -17.08 -10.82
CA SER A 227 27.48 -16.19 -10.26
C SER A 227 28.58 -15.85 -11.26
N GLN A 228 28.76 -16.66 -12.30
CA GLN A 228 29.71 -16.39 -13.40
C GLN A 228 29.31 -15.16 -14.23
N ALA A 229 28.08 -14.65 -14.08
CA ALA A 229 27.67 -13.39 -14.68
C ALA A 229 28.24 -12.16 -13.96
N CYS A 230 28.83 -12.33 -12.77
CA CYS A 230 29.50 -11.26 -12.03
C CYS A 230 30.89 -11.01 -12.63
N ILE A 231 31.04 -9.84 -13.23
CA ILE A 231 32.25 -9.40 -13.92
C ILE A 231 33.12 -8.63 -12.92
N GLU A 232 34.39 -8.99 -12.79
CA GLU A 232 35.33 -8.26 -11.95
C GLU A 232 35.56 -6.84 -12.46
N CYS A 233 35.70 -5.88 -11.55
CA CYS A 233 36.03 -4.51 -11.91
C CYS A 233 37.44 -4.45 -12.53
N PRO A 234 37.60 -3.88 -13.73
CA PRO A 234 38.92 -3.71 -14.31
C PRO A 234 39.75 -2.71 -13.49
N VAL A 235 41.08 -2.78 -13.63
CA VAL A 235 41.99 -1.77 -13.06
C VAL A 235 41.54 -0.36 -13.46
N GLY A 236 41.75 0.60 -12.56
CA GLY A 236 41.21 1.96 -12.68
C GLY A 236 39.78 2.12 -12.19
N SER A 237 39.12 1.03 -11.77
CA SER A 237 37.77 1.05 -11.20
C SER A 237 37.63 0.09 -10.02
N TYR A 238 36.58 0.27 -9.23
CA TYR A 238 36.31 -0.50 -8.03
C TYR A 238 34.80 -0.64 -7.77
N SER A 239 34.41 -1.53 -6.86
CA SER A 239 33.02 -1.72 -6.42
C SER A 239 33.00 -2.05 -4.92
N GLU A 240 32.62 -1.08 -4.09
CA GLU A 240 32.64 -1.21 -2.62
C GLU A 240 31.60 -2.21 -2.09
N ASN A 241 30.41 -2.18 -2.67
CA ASN A 241 29.25 -2.90 -2.16
C ASN A 241 28.89 -4.06 -3.07
N ALA A 242 28.28 -5.10 -2.51
CA ALA A 242 27.65 -6.14 -3.32
C ALA A 242 26.43 -5.58 -4.07
N GLY A 243 26.06 -6.19 -5.18
CA GLY A 243 24.85 -5.83 -5.93
C GLY A 243 25.02 -4.68 -6.93
N GLN A 244 26.26 -4.31 -7.26
CA GLN A 244 26.52 -3.21 -8.20
C GLN A 244 26.25 -3.62 -9.66
N SER A 245 25.64 -2.71 -10.41
CA SER A 245 25.36 -2.88 -11.84
C SER A 245 26.49 -2.37 -12.74
N SER A 246 27.46 -1.65 -12.17
CA SER A 246 28.66 -1.14 -12.82
C SER A 246 29.76 -0.86 -11.79
N CYS A 247 31.01 -0.72 -12.25
CA CYS A 247 32.11 -0.30 -11.39
C CYS A 247 32.23 1.23 -11.33
N THR A 248 32.69 1.72 -10.18
CA THR A 248 33.03 3.13 -9.97
C THR A 248 34.47 3.38 -10.39
N THR A 249 34.69 4.38 -11.23
CA THR A 249 36.05 4.76 -11.63
C THR A 249 36.79 5.41 -10.46
N CYS A 250 38.06 5.05 -10.25
CA CYS A 250 38.92 5.66 -9.25
C CYS A 250 38.97 7.19 -9.44
N MET A 251 38.55 7.97 -8.45
CA MET A 251 38.53 9.44 -8.54
C MET A 251 39.94 10.05 -8.45
N PRO A 252 40.13 11.32 -8.87
CA PRO A 252 41.36 12.06 -8.62
C PRO A 252 41.80 11.98 -7.15
N GLY A 253 43.11 11.82 -6.95
CA GLY A 253 43.76 11.54 -5.68
C GLY A 253 43.92 10.06 -5.36
N TYR A 254 43.31 9.17 -6.15
CA TYR A 254 43.32 7.73 -5.93
C TYR A 254 43.74 6.94 -7.18
N PHE A 255 44.04 5.65 -7.00
CA PHE A 255 44.32 4.70 -8.06
C PHE A 255 43.81 3.29 -7.69
N CYS A 256 43.49 2.49 -8.69
CA CYS A 256 42.93 1.14 -8.57
C CYS A 256 43.83 0.20 -9.37
N ASP A 257 44.77 -0.47 -8.71
CA ASP A 257 45.84 -1.26 -9.34
C ASP A 257 45.56 -2.77 -9.42
N THR A 258 44.38 -3.18 -8.97
CA THR A 258 43.99 -4.59 -8.89
C THR A 258 42.67 -4.81 -9.62
N VAL A 259 42.59 -5.92 -10.36
CA VAL A 259 41.31 -6.41 -10.89
C VAL A 259 40.46 -6.84 -9.71
N GLY A 260 39.17 -6.49 -9.72
CA GLY A 260 38.26 -6.77 -8.63
C GLY A 260 38.46 -5.87 -7.40
N ALA A 261 39.03 -4.68 -7.56
CA ALA A 261 39.22 -3.75 -6.45
C ALA A 261 37.89 -3.42 -5.77
N THR A 262 37.86 -3.51 -4.44
CA THR A 262 36.70 -3.13 -3.62
C THR A 262 36.80 -1.70 -3.11
N ASP A 263 37.99 -1.12 -3.07
CA ASP A 263 38.26 0.21 -2.51
C ASP A 263 39.39 0.89 -3.29
N PRO A 264 39.29 2.18 -3.61
CA PRO A 264 40.35 2.93 -4.28
C PRO A 264 41.53 3.20 -3.33
N LYS A 265 42.76 3.02 -3.82
CA LYS A 265 43.96 3.31 -3.02
C LYS A 265 44.32 4.79 -3.10
N PRO A 266 44.46 5.52 -1.98
CA PRO A 266 44.82 6.93 -2.01
C PRO A 266 46.30 7.12 -2.35
N CYS A 267 46.61 8.18 -3.09
CA CYS A 267 47.97 8.69 -3.20
C CYS A 267 48.48 9.11 -1.81
N SER A 268 49.72 8.75 -1.48
CA SER A 268 50.30 9.02 -0.17
C SER A 268 50.52 10.52 0.07
N LYS A 269 50.71 10.92 1.32
CA LYS A 269 51.06 12.32 1.68
C LYS A 269 52.26 12.80 0.87
N GLY A 270 52.29 14.09 0.56
CA GLY A 270 53.31 14.69 -0.32
C GLY A 270 53.15 14.33 -1.80
N THR A 271 52.12 13.57 -2.17
CA THR A 271 51.80 13.27 -3.57
C THR A 271 50.35 13.65 -3.88
N TYR A 272 50.01 13.70 -5.17
CA TYR A 272 48.67 13.97 -5.66
C TYR A 272 48.43 13.24 -6.99
N ASN A 273 47.18 13.01 -7.35
CA ASN A 273 46.84 12.50 -8.68
C ASN A 273 45.67 13.32 -9.27
N PRO A 274 45.87 14.10 -10.33
CA PRO A 274 44.80 14.88 -10.93
C PRO A 274 43.87 14.04 -11.82
N ASN A 275 44.24 12.79 -12.15
CA ASN A 275 43.58 11.99 -13.16
C ASN A 275 42.54 11.05 -12.55
N MET A 276 41.44 10.85 -13.27
CA MET A 276 40.44 9.83 -12.98
C MET A 276 40.83 8.51 -13.64
N GLY A 277 40.53 7.38 -12.99
CA GLY A 277 40.73 6.04 -13.53
C GLY A 277 42.19 5.56 -13.51
N SER A 278 43.03 6.15 -12.67
CA SER A 278 44.43 5.74 -12.59
C SER A 278 44.58 4.30 -12.10
N ILE A 279 45.48 3.58 -12.76
CA ILE A 279 45.62 2.11 -12.60
C ILE A 279 46.85 1.71 -11.77
N THR A 280 47.61 2.67 -11.26
CA THR A 280 48.88 2.39 -10.57
C THR A 280 49.30 3.54 -9.66
N SER A 281 50.11 3.24 -8.64
CA SER A 281 50.81 4.20 -7.79
C SER A 281 51.72 5.16 -8.54
N GLU A 282 52.21 4.80 -9.74
CA GLU A 282 53.05 5.71 -10.54
C GLU A 282 52.28 6.94 -11.03
N ALA A 283 50.94 6.91 -11.02
CA ALA A 283 50.11 8.08 -11.30
C ALA A 283 50.14 9.13 -10.17
N CYS A 284 50.64 8.78 -8.98
CA CYS A 284 50.79 9.70 -7.86
C CYS A 284 52.03 10.59 -8.07
N ILE A 285 51.79 11.83 -8.47
CA ILE A 285 52.79 12.85 -8.74
C ILE A 285 53.25 13.45 -7.42
N LYS A 286 54.57 13.57 -7.23
CA LYS A 286 55.14 14.24 -6.05
C LYS A 286 54.85 15.73 -6.10
N CYS A 287 54.47 16.33 -4.96
CA CYS A 287 54.32 17.77 -4.87
C CYS A 287 55.64 18.48 -5.20
N PRO A 288 55.65 19.46 -6.13
CA PRO A 288 56.85 20.22 -6.42
C PRO A 288 57.27 21.09 -5.23
N ILE A 289 58.53 21.50 -5.22
CA ILE A 289 59.07 22.52 -4.29
C ILE A 289 58.13 23.74 -4.27
N GLY A 290 57.87 24.27 -3.09
CA GLY A 290 56.89 25.34 -2.87
C GLY A 290 55.46 24.85 -2.59
N SER A 291 55.20 23.54 -2.67
CA SER A 291 53.88 22.95 -2.37
C SER A 291 53.99 21.69 -1.52
N TYR A 292 52.90 21.30 -0.88
CA TYR A 292 52.83 20.17 0.04
C TYR A 292 51.45 19.50 0.03
N ASN A 293 51.38 18.28 0.55
CA ASN A 293 50.13 17.61 0.90
C ASN A 293 50.25 16.87 2.23
N GLU A 294 49.46 17.29 3.21
CA GLU A 294 49.46 16.73 4.57
C GLU A 294 48.58 15.48 4.73
N ASN A 295 47.65 15.29 3.81
CA ASN A 295 46.72 14.17 3.77
C ASN A 295 46.97 13.31 2.52
N SER A 296 46.60 12.04 2.59
CA SER A 296 46.53 11.17 1.42
C SER A 296 45.28 11.46 0.59
N GLY A 297 45.21 10.91 -0.62
CA GLY A 297 44.00 10.98 -1.45
C GLY A 297 43.75 12.34 -2.10
N GLN A 298 44.79 13.16 -2.29
CA GLN A 298 44.66 14.53 -2.79
C GLN A 298 44.74 14.59 -4.31
N SER A 299 43.89 15.38 -4.94
CA SER A 299 43.88 15.60 -6.40
C SER A 299 44.80 16.72 -6.87
N GLU A 300 45.35 17.50 -5.94
CA GLU A 300 46.26 18.62 -6.17
C GLU A 300 47.14 18.87 -4.94
N CYS A 301 48.20 19.66 -5.07
CA CYS A 301 49.05 20.07 -3.94
C CYS A 301 48.66 21.44 -3.41
N LYS A 302 48.70 21.61 -2.09
CA LYS A 302 48.55 22.91 -1.43
C LYS A 302 49.83 23.72 -1.57
N THR A 303 49.74 24.99 -1.87
CA THR A 303 50.91 25.88 -1.89
C THR A 303 51.33 26.27 -0.47
N CYS A 304 52.64 26.37 -0.23
CA CYS A 304 53.17 26.90 1.02
C CYS A 304 52.69 28.36 1.20
N THR A 305 51.98 28.65 2.28
CA THR A 305 51.43 29.98 2.56
C THR A 305 52.47 30.91 3.19
N LEU A 306 52.12 32.19 3.33
CA LEU A 306 52.98 33.19 3.96
C LEU A 306 53.50 32.74 5.33
N GLY A 307 54.73 33.13 5.63
CA GLY A 307 55.45 32.69 6.84
C GLY A 307 56.00 31.27 6.77
N HIS A 308 55.74 30.51 5.70
CA HIS A 308 56.23 29.14 5.54
C HIS A 308 56.94 28.92 4.19
N TYR A 309 57.73 27.84 4.10
CA TYR A 309 58.37 27.38 2.88
C TYR A 309 58.37 25.84 2.79
N CYS A 310 58.46 25.32 1.57
CA CYS A 310 58.43 23.90 1.23
C CYS A 310 59.64 23.61 0.34
N ASP A 311 60.79 23.30 0.94
CA ASP A 311 62.10 23.19 0.29
C ASP A 311 62.43 21.80 -0.29
N GLU A 312 61.54 20.84 -0.12
CA GLU A 312 61.71 19.47 -0.58
C GLU A 312 60.60 19.06 -1.54
N VAL A 313 60.94 18.21 -2.51
CA VAL A 313 59.94 17.52 -3.34
C VAL A 313 59.17 16.53 -2.46
N ALA A 314 57.86 16.42 -2.69
CA ALA A 314 56.94 15.63 -1.89
C ALA A 314 56.82 16.06 -0.41
N ALA A 315 56.91 17.37 -0.15
CA ALA A 315 56.72 17.89 1.20
C ALA A 315 55.34 17.47 1.76
N THR A 316 55.34 16.96 2.99
CA THR A 316 54.10 16.54 3.69
C THR A 316 53.55 17.63 4.61
N SER A 317 54.31 18.69 4.84
CA SER A 317 53.91 19.82 5.68
C SER A 317 54.77 21.04 5.35
N PRO A 318 54.25 22.26 5.51
CA PRO A 318 55.02 23.48 5.30
C PRO A 318 55.98 23.72 6.49
N LYS A 319 57.24 24.09 6.21
CA LYS A 319 58.23 24.45 7.25
C LYS A 319 58.06 25.94 7.61
N PRO A 320 57.97 26.32 8.90
CA PRO A 320 57.86 27.71 9.29
C PRO A 320 59.18 28.46 9.07
N SER A 321 59.08 29.78 8.86
CA SER A 321 60.25 30.66 8.88
C SER A 321 60.98 30.58 10.23
N ARG A 322 62.31 30.72 10.21
CA ARG A 322 63.10 30.77 11.45
C ARG A 322 62.67 31.95 12.33
N ILE A 323 62.86 31.83 13.64
CA ILE A 323 62.54 32.89 14.61
C ILE A 323 63.20 34.22 14.19
N GLY A 324 62.42 35.29 14.16
CA GLY A 324 62.87 36.61 13.72
C GLY A 324 62.95 36.79 12.21
N ALA A 325 62.41 35.86 11.41
CA ALA A 325 62.26 36.01 9.97
C ALA A 325 60.85 35.66 9.49
N TYR A 326 60.44 36.23 8.36
CA TYR A 326 59.15 36.03 7.74
C TYR A 326 59.30 35.79 6.23
N ASN A 327 58.58 34.80 5.71
CA ASN A 327 58.52 34.52 4.29
C ASN A 327 57.32 35.25 3.64
N PRO A 328 57.56 36.26 2.79
CA PRO A 328 56.48 37.03 2.16
C PRO A 328 55.96 36.40 0.86
N TYR A 329 56.46 35.22 0.45
CA TYR A 329 56.10 34.60 -0.83
C TYR A 329 55.21 33.37 -0.65
N ILE A 330 54.05 33.39 -1.32
CA ILE A 330 53.24 32.18 -1.50
C ILE A 330 53.99 31.23 -2.45
N GLY A 331 54.04 29.95 -2.10
CA GLY A 331 54.75 28.93 -2.86
C GLY A 331 56.26 28.95 -2.64
N SER A 332 56.74 29.53 -1.54
CA SER A 332 58.18 29.60 -1.30
C SER A 332 58.82 28.22 -1.18
N GLY A 333 59.88 28.01 -1.97
CA GLY A 333 60.66 26.78 -2.05
C GLY A 333 61.97 26.78 -1.27
N SER A 334 62.27 27.81 -0.49
CA SER A 334 63.57 27.92 0.19
C SER A 334 63.51 28.82 1.42
N SER A 335 64.22 28.40 2.48
CA SER A 335 64.42 29.20 3.69
C SER A 335 65.23 30.49 3.47
N GLU A 336 65.94 30.60 2.34
CA GLU A 336 66.71 31.79 1.94
C GLU A 336 65.81 32.96 1.54
N THR A 337 64.56 32.67 1.18
CA THR A 337 63.56 33.70 0.85
C THR A 337 62.93 34.35 2.08
N CYS A 338 63.25 33.85 3.29
CA CYS A 338 62.79 34.44 4.55
C CYS A 338 63.55 35.73 4.87
N ILE A 339 62.83 36.83 5.04
CA ILE A 339 63.36 38.16 5.35
C ILE A 339 63.42 38.32 6.87
N VAL A 340 64.56 38.78 7.40
CA VAL A 340 64.73 39.06 8.84
C VAL A 340 63.86 40.26 9.23
N CYS A 341 63.02 40.09 10.24
CA CYS A 341 62.18 41.16 10.77
C CYS A 341 63.06 42.23 11.44
N PRO A 342 62.78 43.52 11.25
CA PRO A 342 63.49 44.59 11.95
C PRO A 342 63.37 44.41 13.46
N ILE A 343 64.46 44.66 14.19
CA ILE A 343 64.48 44.56 15.66
C ILE A 343 63.56 45.66 16.22
N GLY A 344 62.41 45.29 16.80
CA GLY A 344 61.50 46.20 17.51
C GLY A 344 60.10 46.41 16.92
N ALA A 345 59.63 45.54 16.02
CA ALA A 345 58.24 45.52 15.52
C ALA A 345 57.39 44.43 16.19
#